data_AF-A0A7G8HIZ8-F1
#
_entry.id   AF-A0A7G8HIZ8-F1
#
_cell.length_a   1.000
_cell.length_b   1.000
_cell.length_c   1.000
_cell.angle_alpha   90.00
_cell.angle_beta   90.00
_cell.angle_gamma   90.00
#
_symmetry.space_group_name_H-M   'P 1'
#
loop_
_entity.id
_entity.type
_entity.pdbx_description
1 polymer ?
#
loop_
_entity_poly.entity_id
_entity_poly.type
_entity_poly.pdbx_seq_one_letter_code
_entity_poly.pdbx_strand_id
1 'polypeptide(L)'
;MLQFSKYQGLGNDFILVEGRDGRLPEGISAPDSDWVRSVCDRRFGLGGDGLILALPPQGQGELRMRIFNADGSEAEMCGNGIRCLARFLADSDGDLPGRSWKIETPAGLIIPELQQDGQIRVDMGAPFLKPEMVPTHLSPDENGLPRGEVTREGLTLSLAAVGMGNPHVVVPVNDLEAIPFEALGAQLECDPLFPAKTNVHFLKVHSRQHLEIRVWERGAGPTLACGTGACATLVAAVLLGFSDNEATVVLPGGPLGINWPDQQGSVFMTGPAVAVFDGVMNPELMPEGRPPEMAAEPKPSVSSNPPGLDCANDCKEGCRQPDRCLREEAQARVQAFLESTSLDSMINLAGDSLEQRTLSRTQRDGQS
;
A
#
# COMPACT_ATOMS: atom_id res chain seq x y z
N MET A 1 -1.44 -2.80 23.24
CA MET A 1 -0.21 -2.64 22.44
C MET A 1 -0.48 -3.24 21.07
N LEU A 2 -0.16 -2.53 19.98
CA LEU A 2 -0.43 -2.99 18.61
C LEU A 2 0.88 -3.45 17.97
N GLN A 3 0.89 -4.66 17.41
CA GLN A 3 2.04 -5.15 16.66
C GLN A 3 2.00 -4.66 15.22
N PHE A 4 3.18 -4.47 14.65
CA PHE A 4 3.33 -4.19 13.24
C PHE A 4 4.61 -4.82 12.70
N SER A 5 4.66 -4.96 11.39
CA SER A 5 5.86 -5.35 10.66
C SER A 5 6.17 -4.32 9.60
N LYS A 6 7.43 -3.97 9.46
CA LYS A 6 7.92 -3.06 8.43
C LYS A 6 8.40 -3.86 7.23
N TYR A 7 7.88 -3.56 6.05
CA TYR A 7 8.33 -4.16 4.79
C TYR A 7 8.68 -3.08 3.78
N GLN A 8 9.44 -3.45 2.76
CA GLN A 8 9.68 -2.59 1.60
C GLN A 8 9.67 -3.41 0.30
N GLY A 9 9.20 -2.79 -0.78
CA GLY A 9 9.32 -3.28 -2.14
C GLY A 9 10.07 -2.25 -3.00
N LEU A 10 11.35 -2.52 -3.28
CA LEU A 10 12.24 -1.62 -4.03
C LEU A 10 12.33 -0.20 -3.46
N GLY A 11 12.45 -0.11 -2.13
CA GLY A 11 12.57 1.14 -1.38
C GLY A 11 11.25 1.80 -0.99
N ASN A 12 10.12 1.39 -1.59
CA ASN A 12 8.80 1.84 -1.18
C ASN A 12 8.35 1.06 0.06
N ASP A 13 8.26 1.73 1.20
CA ASP A 13 8.26 1.10 2.52
C ASP A 13 6.94 1.27 3.30
N PHE A 14 6.41 0.16 3.82
CA PHE A 14 5.10 0.09 4.43
C PHE A 14 5.15 -0.43 5.87
N ILE A 15 4.23 0.08 6.68
CA ILE A 15 3.89 -0.46 7.99
C ILE A 15 2.73 -1.41 7.79
N LEU A 16 2.88 -2.68 8.14
CA LEU A 16 1.86 -3.72 7.98
C LEU A 16 1.29 -4.10 9.35
N VAL A 17 -0.03 -4.14 9.44
CA VAL A 17 -0.77 -4.53 10.65
C VAL A 17 -1.67 -5.72 10.34
N GLU A 18 -1.52 -6.78 11.12
CA GLU A 18 -2.38 -7.96 11.09
C GLU A 18 -3.72 -7.67 11.76
N GLY A 19 -4.80 -8.01 11.09
CA GLY A 19 -6.16 -7.86 11.57
C GLY A 19 -7.14 -8.85 10.96
N ARG A 20 -6.68 -9.93 10.31
CA ARG A 20 -7.51 -10.96 9.66
C ARG A 20 -8.45 -11.68 10.63
N ASP A 21 -8.18 -11.63 11.93
CA ASP A 21 -9.04 -12.18 12.99
C ASP A 21 -10.23 -11.28 13.35
N GLY A 22 -10.28 -10.06 12.80
CA GLY A 22 -11.34 -9.08 13.04
C GLY A 22 -11.30 -8.42 14.43
N ARG A 23 -10.19 -8.53 15.16
CA ARG A 23 -10.07 -8.01 16.53
C ARG A 23 -9.37 -6.66 16.63
N LEU A 24 -8.98 -6.05 15.51
CA LEU A 24 -8.44 -4.70 15.51
C LEU A 24 -9.48 -3.70 16.04
N PRO A 25 -9.12 -2.81 16.99
CA PRO A 25 -9.97 -1.71 17.40
C PRO A 25 -10.48 -0.89 16.21
N GLU A 26 -11.69 -0.32 16.32
CA GLU A 26 -12.32 0.45 15.25
C GLU A 26 -11.42 1.60 14.75
N GLY A 27 -10.79 2.34 15.68
CA GLY A 27 -9.86 3.42 15.33
C GLY A 27 -8.61 2.97 14.55
N ILE A 28 -8.30 1.67 14.52
CA ILE A 28 -7.18 1.11 13.72
C ILE A 28 -7.69 0.47 12.44
N SER A 29 -8.80 -0.27 12.49
CA SER A 29 -9.38 -0.93 11.30
C SER A 29 -10.04 0.06 10.34
N ALA A 30 -10.45 1.23 10.84
CA ALA A 30 -10.89 2.40 10.09
C ALA A 30 -10.19 3.66 10.63
N PRO A 31 -8.89 3.83 10.35
CA PRO A 31 -8.11 4.90 10.93
C PRO A 31 -8.48 6.26 10.35
N ASP A 32 -8.40 7.28 11.20
CA ASP A 32 -8.45 8.66 10.73
C ASP A 32 -7.13 9.06 10.03
N SER A 33 -7.24 10.00 9.09
CA SER A 33 -6.09 10.42 8.29
C SER A 33 -4.97 11.08 9.12
N ASP A 34 -5.29 11.72 10.25
CA ASP A 34 -4.28 12.39 11.08
C ASP A 34 -3.44 11.38 11.85
N TRP A 35 -4.06 10.29 12.31
CA TRP A 35 -3.37 9.17 12.90
C TRP A 35 -2.47 8.45 11.88
N VAL A 36 -2.95 8.22 10.66
CA VAL A 36 -2.09 7.63 9.61
C VAL A 36 -0.87 8.51 9.35
N ARG A 37 -1.06 9.84 9.24
CA ARG A 37 0.04 10.79 9.06
C ARG A 37 1.04 10.73 10.21
N SER A 38 0.57 10.68 11.46
CA SER A 38 1.46 10.62 12.62
C SER A 38 2.26 9.32 12.67
N VAL A 39 1.64 8.19 12.35
CA VAL A 39 2.29 6.88 12.29
C VAL A 39 3.31 6.81 11.14
N CYS A 40 2.98 7.37 9.98
CA CYS A 40 3.86 7.37 8.80
C CYS A 40 4.95 8.44 8.85
N ASP A 41 4.87 9.42 9.77
CA ASP A 41 5.91 10.44 9.93
C ASP A 41 7.27 9.80 10.22
N ARG A 42 8.29 10.14 9.42
CA ARG A 42 9.62 9.52 9.49
C ARG A 42 10.48 9.96 10.68
N ARG A 43 10.10 11.01 11.41
CA ARG A 43 10.85 11.56 12.54
C ARG A 43 10.17 11.29 13.89
N PHE A 44 8.85 11.40 13.92
CA PHE A 44 8.04 11.32 15.13
C PHE A 44 7.18 10.06 15.18
N GLY A 45 7.01 9.38 14.04
CA GLY A 45 6.26 8.13 13.92
C GLY A 45 7.16 6.92 13.71
N LEU A 46 6.57 5.86 13.16
CA LEU A 46 7.30 4.67 12.72
C LEU A 46 8.05 4.92 11.40
N GLY A 47 7.58 5.90 10.63
CA GLY A 47 8.11 6.27 9.33
C GLY A 47 7.73 5.28 8.24
N GLY A 48 7.08 5.72 7.16
CA GLY A 48 6.81 4.91 5.98
C GLY A 48 6.05 5.67 4.90
N ASP A 49 6.04 5.13 3.68
CA ASP A 49 5.24 5.67 2.58
C ASP A 49 3.73 5.35 2.74
N GLY A 50 3.40 4.38 3.59
CA GLY A 50 2.01 4.09 3.95
C GLY A 50 1.82 3.02 5.01
N LEU A 51 0.56 2.88 5.42
CA LEU A 51 0.04 1.86 6.32
C LEU A 51 -0.80 0.86 5.54
N ILE A 52 -0.54 -0.43 5.71
CA ILE A 52 -1.30 -1.53 5.11
C ILE A 52 -1.95 -2.36 6.21
N LEU A 53 -3.25 -2.58 6.09
CA LEU A 53 -4.03 -3.41 7.00
C LEU A 53 -4.42 -4.70 6.27
N ALA A 54 -4.09 -5.85 6.88
CA ALA A 54 -4.61 -7.16 6.48
C ALA A 54 -5.90 -7.42 7.27
N LEU A 55 -7.06 -7.33 6.63
CA LEU A 55 -8.37 -7.38 7.28
C LEU A 55 -9.15 -8.62 6.88
N PRO A 56 -10.22 -8.98 7.62
CA PRO A 56 -11.11 -10.06 7.21
C PRO A 56 -11.74 -9.74 5.85
N PRO A 57 -11.99 -10.75 5.01
CA PRO A 57 -12.65 -10.55 3.72
C PRO A 57 -14.10 -10.08 3.92
N GLN A 58 -14.63 -9.36 2.94
CA GLN A 58 -16.04 -8.95 2.87
C GLN A 58 -16.80 -9.59 1.71
N GLY A 59 -16.08 -10.18 0.75
CA GLY A 59 -16.63 -10.87 -0.41
C GLY A 59 -16.11 -12.30 -0.54
N GLN A 60 -15.56 -12.62 -1.71
CA GLN A 60 -15.09 -13.98 -2.06
C GLN A 60 -13.57 -14.16 -1.93
N GLY A 61 -12.85 -13.17 -1.42
CA GLY A 61 -11.42 -13.28 -1.15
C GLY A 61 -11.12 -14.02 0.15
N GLU A 62 -9.84 -14.26 0.38
CA GLU A 62 -9.31 -14.84 1.62
C GLU A 62 -9.08 -13.78 2.70
N LEU A 63 -8.78 -12.56 2.26
CA LEU A 63 -8.60 -11.38 3.10
C LEU A 63 -8.86 -10.12 2.28
N ARG A 64 -8.94 -8.99 2.98
CA ARG A 64 -9.05 -7.67 2.39
C ARG A 64 -7.85 -6.82 2.75
N MET A 65 -7.27 -6.15 1.77
CA MET A 65 -6.23 -5.15 1.96
C MET A 65 -6.85 -3.75 1.97
N ARG A 66 -6.49 -2.96 2.97
CA ARG A 66 -6.62 -1.50 2.93
C ARG A 66 -5.24 -0.88 2.99
N ILE A 67 -5.01 0.16 2.21
CA ILE A 67 -3.75 0.88 2.17
C ILE A 67 -4.00 2.37 2.30
N PHE A 68 -3.28 3.00 3.21
CA PHE A 68 -3.31 4.44 3.41
C PHE A 68 -1.93 5.00 3.10
N ASN A 69 -1.87 6.04 2.29
CA ASN A 69 -0.65 6.78 2.01
C ASN A 69 -0.19 7.55 3.26
N ALA A 70 1.07 7.96 3.28
CA ALA A 70 1.63 8.77 4.36
C ALA A 70 0.88 10.11 4.60
N ASP A 71 0.15 10.61 3.61
CA ASP A 71 -0.70 11.80 3.73
C ASP A 71 -2.10 11.50 4.31
N GLY A 72 -2.37 10.25 4.71
CA GLY A 72 -3.62 9.79 5.30
C GLY A 72 -4.75 9.53 4.31
N SER A 73 -4.54 9.68 3.01
CA SER A 73 -5.49 9.26 1.96
C SER A 73 -5.50 7.74 1.79
N GLU A 74 -6.66 7.15 1.52
CA GLU A 74 -6.77 5.73 1.18
C GLU A 74 -6.52 5.53 -0.33
N ALA A 75 -5.60 4.63 -0.66
CA ALA A 75 -5.29 4.28 -2.05
C ALA A 75 -6.08 3.04 -2.48
N GLU A 76 -6.45 2.98 -3.75
CA GLU A 76 -7.21 1.85 -4.29
C GLU A 76 -6.35 0.58 -4.46
N MET A 77 -5.08 0.76 -4.84
CA MET A 77 -4.12 -0.32 -5.02
C MET A 77 -2.68 0.22 -4.97
N CYS A 78 -1.73 -0.61 -4.54
CA CYS A 78 -0.30 -0.35 -4.69
C CYS A 78 0.43 -1.65 -5.02
N GLY A 79 1.09 -1.69 -6.19
CA GLY A 79 1.78 -2.88 -6.66
C GLY A 79 2.94 -3.31 -5.76
N ASN A 80 3.63 -2.38 -5.10
CA ASN A 80 4.66 -2.70 -4.11
C ASN A 80 4.03 -3.14 -2.78
N GLY A 81 2.96 -2.45 -2.35
CA GLY A 81 2.24 -2.76 -1.12
C GLY A 81 1.63 -4.16 -1.13
N ILE A 82 1.01 -4.59 -2.24
CA ILE A 82 0.43 -5.94 -2.34
C ILE A 82 1.49 -7.04 -2.31
N ARG A 83 2.69 -6.80 -2.89
CA ARG A 83 3.83 -7.71 -2.74
C ARG A 83 4.31 -7.79 -1.30
N CYS A 84 4.40 -6.63 -0.62
CA CYS A 84 4.77 -6.58 0.79
C CYS A 84 3.75 -7.35 1.65
N LEU A 85 2.45 -7.17 1.40
CA LEU A 85 1.41 -7.90 2.10
C LEU A 85 1.50 -9.41 1.84
N ALA A 86 1.63 -9.84 0.60
CA ALA A 86 1.75 -11.27 0.27
C ALA A 86 2.97 -11.90 0.95
N ARG A 87 4.12 -11.21 0.95
CA ARG A 87 5.31 -11.67 1.67
C ARG A 87 5.08 -11.72 3.18
N PHE A 88 4.42 -10.71 3.75
CA PHE A 88 4.06 -10.70 5.16
C PHE A 88 3.15 -11.86 5.56
N LEU A 89 2.15 -12.21 4.73
CA LEU A 89 1.29 -13.37 4.97
C LEU A 89 2.11 -14.66 4.92
N ALA A 90 2.96 -14.81 3.90
CA ALA A 90 3.82 -15.97 3.79
C ALA A 90 4.76 -16.12 4.99
N ASP A 91 5.35 -15.02 5.43
CA ASP A 91 6.23 -14.97 6.60
C ASP A 91 5.48 -15.33 7.87
N SER A 92 4.24 -14.85 8.01
CA SER A 92 3.39 -15.04 9.19
C SER A 92 2.82 -16.45 9.32
N ASP A 93 2.36 -17.01 8.21
CA ASP A 93 1.65 -18.28 8.19
C ASP A 93 2.59 -19.48 7.90
N GLY A 94 3.85 -19.21 7.52
CA GLY A 94 4.82 -20.24 7.16
C GLY A 94 4.61 -20.84 5.78
N ASP A 95 3.99 -20.10 4.85
CA ASP A 95 3.66 -20.60 3.51
C ASP A 95 4.90 -20.91 2.65
N LEU A 96 4.77 -21.90 1.77
CA LEU A 96 5.80 -22.35 0.82
C LEU A 96 5.56 -21.79 -0.59
N PRO A 97 6.58 -21.78 -1.47
CA PRO A 97 6.41 -21.39 -2.87
C PRO A 97 5.26 -22.10 -3.59
N GLY A 98 4.58 -21.38 -4.48
CA GLY A 98 3.36 -21.78 -5.16
C GLY A 98 2.07 -21.36 -4.43
N ARG A 99 2.18 -20.86 -3.21
CA ARG A 99 1.04 -20.24 -2.51
C ARG A 99 0.63 -18.95 -3.24
N SER A 100 -0.67 -18.83 -3.52
CA SER A 100 -1.29 -17.61 -4.03
C SER A 100 -2.46 -17.18 -3.15
N TRP A 101 -2.69 -15.89 -2.99
CA TRP A 101 -3.76 -15.37 -2.12
C TRP A 101 -4.79 -14.60 -2.94
N LYS A 102 -6.07 -14.81 -2.70
CA LYS A 102 -7.13 -13.96 -3.27
C LYS A 102 -7.40 -12.75 -2.37
N ILE A 103 -6.81 -11.61 -2.69
CA ILE A 103 -6.84 -10.41 -1.84
C ILE A 103 -7.85 -9.40 -2.40
N GLU A 104 -8.83 -9.03 -1.59
CA GLU A 104 -9.79 -7.97 -1.93
C GLU A 104 -9.14 -6.59 -1.76
N THR A 105 -9.24 -5.75 -2.79
CA THR A 105 -8.80 -4.36 -2.78
C THR A 105 -9.93 -3.47 -3.34
N PRO A 106 -9.91 -2.15 -3.11
CA PRO A 106 -10.83 -1.25 -3.81
C PRO A 106 -10.75 -1.36 -5.34
N ALA A 107 -9.59 -1.74 -5.90
CA ALA A 107 -9.41 -2.00 -7.33
C ALA A 107 -9.90 -3.40 -7.80
N GLY A 108 -10.49 -4.20 -6.91
CA GLY A 108 -10.96 -5.55 -7.19
C GLY A 108 -10.10 -6.64 -6.55
N LEU A 109 -10.26 -7.88 -7.05
CA LEU A 109 -9.57 -9.05 -6.52
C LEU A 109 -8.18 -9.18 -7.15
N ILE A 110 -7.12 -9.12 -6.34
CA ILE A 110 -5.72 -9.26 -6.76
C ILE A 110 -5.17 -10.59 -6.26
N ILE A 111 -4.41 -11.28 -7.12
CA ILE A 111 -3.89 -12.62 -6.84
C ILE A 111 -2.35 -12.62 -6.87
N PRO A 112 -1.68 -12.19 -5.78
CA PRO A 112 -0.24 -12.40 -5.65
C PRO A 112 0.09 -13.88 -5.42
N GLU A 113 1.27 -14.29 -5.87
CA GLU A 113 1.79 -15.65 -5.76
C GLU A 113 3.26 -15.63 -5.33
N LEU A 114 3.59 -16.41 -4.30
CA LEU A 114 4.96 -16.63 -3.84
C LEU A 114 5.69 -17.57 -4.80
N GLN A 115 6.76 -17.06 -5.40
CA GLN A 115 7.59 -17.79 -6.36
C GLN A 115 8.66 -18.63 -5.65
N GLN A 116 9.32 -19.53 -6.40
CA GLN A 116 10.34 -20.44 -5.88
C GLN A 116 11.55 -19.73 -5.28
N ASP A 117 11.93 -18.58 -5.85
CA ASP A 117 13.02 -17.73 -5.39
C ASP A 117 12.61 -16.75 -4.28
N GLY A 118 11.40 -16.89 -3.73
CA GLY A 118 10.86 -16.05 -2.67
C GLY A 118 10.34 -14.69 -3.14
N GLN A 119 10.38 -14.39 -4.44
CA GLN A 119 9.74 -13.20 -4.99
C GLN A 119 8.22 -13.33 -5.04
N ILE A 120 7.52 -12.21 -5.19
CA ILE A 120 6.07 -12.20 -5.36
C ILE A 120 5.75 -11.83 -6.80
N ARG A 121 5.03 -12.72 -7.49
CA ARG A 121 4.40 -12.44 -8.78
C ARG A 121 2.99 -11.92 -8.55
N VAL A 122 2.60 -10.90 -9.30
CA VAL A 122 1.28 -10.27 -9.23
C VAL A 122 0.71 -10.17 -10.63
N ASP A 123 -0.55 -10.59 -10.80
CA ASP A 123 -1.34 -10.28 -11.99
C ASP A 123 -1.79 -8.81 -11.93
N MET A 124 -1.29 -8.00 -12.86
CA MET A 124 -1.55 -6.56 -12.94
C MET A 124 -2.71 -6.21 -13.88
N GLY A 125 -3.40 -7.23 -14.40
CA GLY A 125 -4.45 -7.07 -15.40
C GLY A 125 -3.92 -6.73 -16.79
N ALA A 126 -4.85 -6.62 -17.74
CA ALA A 126 -4.53 -6.28 -19.11
C ALA A 126 -4.24 -4.77 -19.27
N PRO A 127 -3.32 -4.37 -20.16
CA PRO A 127 -3.05 -2.97 -20.42
C PRO A 127 -4.18 -2.32 -21.23
N PHE A 128 -4.40 -1.03 -21.01
CA PHE A 128 -5.28 -0.20 -21.81
C PHE A 128 -4.47 0.54 -22.87
N LEU A 129 -4.88 0.38 -24.14
CA LEU A 129 -4.22 1.02 -25.29
C LEU A 129 -5.14 2.00 -26.03
N LYS A 130 -6.43 2.05 -25.68
CA LYS A 130 -7.35 3.03 -26.27
C LYS A 130 -7.09 4.41 -25.68
N PRO A 131 -6.92 5.49 -26.48
CA PRO A 131 -6.64 6.83 -25.97
C PRO A 131 -7.59 7.31 -24.88
N GLU A 132 -8.89 7.02 -25.03
CA GLU A 132 -9.93 7.36 -24.07
C GLU A 132 -9.81 6.62 -22.71
N MET A 133 -9.20 5.42 -22.71
CA MET A 133 -8.95 4.63 -21.50
C MET A 133 -7.63 5.02 -20.82
N VAL A 134 -6.66 5.56 -21.59
CA VAL A 134 -5.37 6.11 -21.10
C VAL A 134 -5.47 7.61 -20.77
N PRO A 135 -6.68 8.18 -20.75
CA PRO A 135 -6.95 9.59 -21.11
C PRO A 135 -5.79 10.36 -21.77
N THR A 136 -5.57 10.14 -23.07
CA THR A 136 -4.58 10.88 -23.88
C THR A 136 -5.17 11.41 -25.20
N HIS A 137 -4.62 12.51 -25.69
CA HIS A 137 -4.89 13.05 -27.03
C HIS A 137 -3.93 12.53 -28.11
N LEU A 138 -2.99 11.64 -27.76
CA LEU A 138 -2.17 10.94 -28.74
C LEU A 138 -3.02 10.01 -29.61
N SER A 139 -2.71 9.95 -30.90
CA SER A 139 -3.40 9.06 -31.82
C SER A 139 -2.78 7.66 -31.80
N PRO A 140 -3.58 6.58 -31.85
CA PRO A 140 -3.07 5.23 -31.93
C PRO A 140 -2.41 4.96 -33.29
N ASP A 141 -1.33 4.19 -33.29
CA ASP A 141 -0.71 3.66 -34.50
C ASP A 141 -1.42 2.39 -35.02
N GLU A 142 -0.82 1.73 -36.02
CA GLU A 142 -1.35 0.50 -36.62
C GLU A 142 -1.44 -0.68 -35.63
N ASN A 143 -0.65 -0.67 -34.56
CA ASN A 143 -0.68 -1.66 -33.48
C ASN A 143 -1.59 -1.23 -32.32
N GLY A 144 -2.29 -0.11 -32.47
CA GLY A 144 -3.20 0.43 -31.47
C GLY A 144 -2.51 1.19 -30.33
N LEU A 145 -1.19 1.41 -30.38
CA LEU A 145 -0.44 2.14 -29.36
C LEU A 145 -0.58 3.65 -29.57
N PRO A 146 -1.15 4.42 -28.61
CA PRO A 146 -1.19 5.87 -28.69
C PRO A 146 0.22 6.44 -28.61
N ARG A 147 0.67 7.10 -29.68
CA ARG A 147 2.04 7.62 -29.77
C ARG A 147 2.10 8.93 -30.54
N GLY A 148 3.21 9.64 -30.36
CA GLY A 148 3.46 10.89 -31.05
C GLY A 148 4.81 11.48 -30.68
N GLU A 149 5.04 12.73 -31.06
CA GLU A 149 6.26 13.46 -30.74
C GLU A 149 5.93 14.82 -30.14
N VAL A 150 6.75 15.25 -29.19
CA VAL A 150 6.71 16.60 -28.63
C VAL A 150 8.10 17.18 -28.56
N THR A 151 8.21 18.50 -28.70
CA THR A 151 9.47 19.21 -28.44
C THR A 151 9.40 19.92 -27.10
N ARG A 152 10.29 19.54 -26.17
CA ARG A 152 10.42 20.12 -24.82
C ARG A 152 11.91 20.27 -24.52
N GLU A 153 12.32 21.36 -23.87
CA GLU A 153 13.74 21.63 -23.57
C GLU A 153 14.68 21.53 -24.80
N GLY A 154 14.19 21.87 -25.99
CA GLY A 154 14.94 21.75 -27.25
C GLY A 154 15.17 20.31 -27.74
N LEU A 155 14.60 19.31 -27.07
CA LEU A 155 14.66 17.90 -27.43
C LEU A 155 13.34 17.47 -28.08
N THR A 156 13.41 16.76 -29.20
CA THR A 156 12.26 16.04 -29.77
C THR A 156 12.16 14.68 -29.11
N LEU A 157 11.05 14.46 -28.40
CA LEU A 157 10.79 13.27 -27.60
C LEU A 157 9.68 12.46 -28.26
N SER A 158 9.96 11.19 -28.55
CA SER A 158 8.93 10.24 -28.92
C SER A 158 8.18 9.78 -27.67
N LEU A 159 6.85 9.78 -27.73
CA LEU A 159 5.95 9.40 -26.64
C LEU A 159 5.18 8.14 -27.02
N ALA A 160 5.01 7.22 -26.07
CA ALA A 160 4.11 6.08 -26.17
C ALA A 160 3.28 5.97 -24.89
N ALA A 161 1.96 6.04 -24.99
CA ALA A 161 1.07 6.03 -23.83
C ALA A 161 0.44 4.65 -23.62
N VAL A 162 0.42 4.20 -22.36
CA VAL A 162 -0.17 2.91 -21.94
C VAL A 162 -0.89 3.12 -20.62
N GLY A 163 -2.06 2.51 -20.45
CA GLY A 163 -2.79 2.50 -19.18
C GLY A 163 -2.64 1.17 -18.45
N MET A 164 -2.46 1.21 -17.14
CA MET A 164 -2.46 0.03 -16.25
C MET A 164 -3.46 0.21 -15.09
N GLY A 165 -4.58 0.88 -15.37
CA GLY A 165 -5.52 1.43 -14.38
C GLY A 165 -5.29 2.92 -14.13
N ASN A 166 -4.04 3.38 -14.30
CA ASN A 166 -3.65 4.79 -14.32
C ASN A 166 -2.84 5.12 -15.60
N PRO A 167 -2.78 6.40 -16.02
CA PRO A 167 -2.09 6.80 -17.25
C PRO A 167 -0.58 6.79 -17.09
N HIS A 168 0.11 6.24 -18.10
CA HIS A 168 1.56 6.28 -18.22
C HIS A 168 1.98 6.73 -19.61
N VAL A 169 3.06 7.50 -19.69
CA VAL A 169 3.78 7.80 -20.93
C VAL A 169 5.22 7.30 -20.82
N VAL A 170 5.65 6.55 -21.81
CA VAL A 170 7.01 6.01 -21.95
C VAL A 170 7.73 6.84 -23.00
N VAL A 171 8.92 7.31 -22.64
CA VAL A 171 9.76 8.19 -23.45
C VAL A 171 11.10 7.49 -23.67
N PRO A 172 11.29 6.79 -24.81
CA PRO A 172 12.56 6.18 -25.14
C PRO A 172 13.66 7.22 -25.28
N VAL A 173 14.82 6.98 -24.66
CA VAL A 173 15.99 7.87 -24.66
C VAL A 173 17.27 7.03 -24.80
N ASN A 174 18.33 7.66 -25.33
CA ASN A 174 19.64 7.00 -25.45
C ASN A 174 20.38 6.96 -24.11
N ASP A 175 20.22 8.00 -23.29
CA ASP A 175 20.94 8.15 -22.04
C ASP A 175 20.06 8.83 -20.97
N LEU A 176 19.89 8.15 -19.82
CA LEU A 176 19.09 8.61 -18.69
C LEU A 176 19.79 9.68 -17.85
N GLU A 177 21.12 9.79 -17.95
CA GLU A 177 21.89 10.80 -17.23
C GLU A 177 21.94 12.13 -18.00
N ALA A 178 21.79 12.09 -19.32
CA ALA A 178 21.86 13.28 -20.17
C ALA A 178 20.53 14.05 -20.27
N ILE A 179 19.41 13.48 -19.81
CA ILE A 179 18.11 14.14 -19.87
C ILE A 179 17.94 15.17 -18.74
N PRO A 180 17.33 16.34 -19.01
CA PRO A 180 16.89 17.26 -17.97
C PRO A 180 15.65 16.69 -17.26
N PHE A 181 15.87 15.63 -16.47
CA PHE A 181 14.86 14.72 -15.97
C PHE A 181 13.74 15.45 -15.19
N GLU A 182 14.09 16.32 -14.25
CA GLU A 182 13.10 17.00 -13.41
C GLU A 182 12.24 17.97 -14.24
N ALA A 183 12.85 18.70 -15.16
CA ALA A 183 12.14 19.64 -16.02
C ALA A 183 11.20 18.91 -16.99
N LEU A 184 11.68 17.86 -17.65
CA LEU A 184 10.88 17.08 -18.59
C LEU A 184 9.78 16.29 -17.88
N GLY A 185 10.07 15.67 -16.74
CA GLY A 185 9.09 14.94 -15.94
C GLY A 185 7.91 15.81 -15.56
N ALA A 186 8.18 16.99 -14.98
CA ALA A 186 7.13 17.95 -14.59
C ALA A 186 6.33 18.47 -15.80
N GLN A 187 6.99 18.77 -16.91
CA GLN A 187 6.32 19.26 -18.12
C GLN A 187 5.43 18.19 -18.76
N LEU A 188 5.93 16.97 -18.88
CA LEU A 188 5.19 15.86 -19.49
C LEU A 188 4.05 15.36 -18.60
N GLU A 189 4.22 15.38 -17.27
CA GLU A 189 3.16 15.04 -16.32
C GLU A 189 1.91 15.89 -16.58
N CYS A 190 2.09 17.19 -16.79
CA CYS A 190 1.02 18.18 -16.93
C CYS A 190 0.75 18.58 -18.40
N ASP A 191 1.28 17.82 -19.36
CA ASP A 191 1.15 18.17 -20.78
C ASP A 191 -0.33 18.12 -21.23
N PRO A 192 -0.79 19.08 -22.05
CA PRO A 192 -2.16 19.06 -22.61
C PRO A 192 -2.53 17.78 -23.39
N LEU A 193 -1.54 16.97 -23.79
CA LEU A 193 -1.78 15.65 -24.34
C LEU A 193 -2.35 14.64 -23.33
N PHE A 194 -2.29 14.92 -22.02
CA PHE A 194 -2.76 14.05 -20.95
C PHE A 194 -3.72 14.81 -20.02
N PRO A 195 -5.03 14.88 -20.34
CA PRO A 195 -6.02 15.62 -19.56
C PRO A 195 -6.09 15.23 -18.07
N ALA A 196 -5.80 13.96 -17.76
CA ALA A 196 -5.80 13.44 -16.40
C ALA A 196 -4.40 13.46 -15.74
N LYS A 197 -3.47 14.24 -16.31
CA LYS A 197 -2.01 14.14 -16.11
C LYS A 197 -1.51 12.72 -16.43
N THR A 198 -0.21 12.48 -16.31
CA THR A 198 0.36 11.15 -16.55
C THR A 198 1.59 10.88 -15.71
N ASN A 199 1.89 9.60 -15.46
CA ASN A 199 3.20 9.18 -14.97
C ASN A 199 4.17 9.11 -16.16
N VAL A 200 5.38 9.61 -16.00
CA VAL A 200 6.38 9.70 -17.08
C VAL A 200 7.53 8.76 -16.79
N HIS A 201 7.85 7.90 -17.76
CA HIS A 201 8.93 6.92 -17.67
C HIS A 201 9.93 7.15 -18.80
N PHE A 202 11.12 7.60 -18.47
CA PHE A 202 12.21 7.69 -19.44
C PHE A 202 12.86 6.32 -19.56
N LEU A 203 12.88 5.75 -20.76
CA LEU A 203 13.30 4.38 -21.02
C LEU A 203 14.62 4.34 -21.77
N LYS A 204 15.62 3.68 -21.18
CA LYS A 204 16.83 3.24 -21.87
C LYS A 204 16.76 1.74 -22.13
N VAL A 205 17.00 1.34 -23.37
CA VAL A 205 16.97 -0.06 -23.80
C VAL A 205 18.41 -0.56 -23.87
N HIS A 206 18.77 -1.49 -23.01
CA HIS A 206 20.11 -2.13 -23.04
C HIS A 206 20.10 -3.39 -23.89
N SER A 207 19.02 -4.15 -23.83
CA SER A 207 18.75 -5.30 -24.70
C SER A 207 17.25 -5.57 -24.76
N ARG A 208 16.84 -6.56 -25.58
CA ARG A 208 15.43 -6.95 -25.70
C ARG A 208 14.82 -7.53 -24.41
N GLN A 209 15.63 -7.85 -23.41
CA GLN A 209 15.21 -8.43 -22.13
C GLN A 209 15.74 -7.63 -20.93
N HIS A 210 16.37 -6.48 -21.17
CA HIS A 210 16.93 -5.61 -20.12
C HIS A 210 16.64 -4.14 -20.44
N LEU A 211 15.71 -3.59 -19.68
CA LEU A 211 15.23 -2.21 -19.80
C LEU A 211 15.59 -1.47 -18.51
N GLU A 212 15.87 -0.17 -18.61
CA GLU A 212 16.13 0.68 -17.45
C GLU A 212 15.26 1.94 -17.56
N ILE A 213 14.64 2.34 -16.45
CA ILE A 213 13.79 3.52 -16.40
C ILE A 213 14.14 4.48 -15.27
N ARG A 214 13.94 5.78 -15.54
CA ARG A 214 13.73 6.79 -14.49
C ARG A 214 12.27 7.21 -14.48
N VAL A 215 11.70 7.30 -13.29
CA VAL A 215 10.27 7.46 -13.07
C VAL A 215 9.96 8.82 -12.47
N TRP A 216 9.01 9.52 -13.10
CA TRP A 216 8.34 10.68 -12.53
C TRP A 216 6.85 10.36 -12.37
N GLU A 217 6.39 10.20 -11.14
CA GLU A 217 5.00 9.86 -10.84
C GLU A 217 4.10 11.09 -10.74
N ARG A 218 2.88 10.92 -11.26
CA ARG A 218 1.83 11.93 -11.25
C ARG A 218 1.55 12.37 -9.82
N GLY A 219 1.77 13.65 -9.52
CA GLY A 219 1.54 14.23 -8.20
C GLY A 219 2.58 13.89 -7.14
N ALA A 220 3.59 13.07 -7.45
CA ALA A 220 4.64 12.66 -6.50
C ALA A 220 6.06 13.06 -6.94
N GLY A 221 6.29 13.24 -8.25
CA GLY A 221 7.61 13.57 -8.79
C GLY A 221 8.53 12.34 -8.87
N PRO A 222 9.86 12.48 -8.67
CA PRO A 222 10.78 11.34 -8.73
C PRO A 222 10.49 10.29 -7.67
N THR A 223 10.29 9.04 -8.09
CA THR A 223 10.12 7.90 -7.18
C THR A 223 11.17 6.82 -7.44
N LEU A 224 11.41 5.98 -6.43
CA LEU A 224 12.36 4.87 -6.53
C LEU A 224 11.79 3.69 -7.33
N ALA A 225 10.48 3.47 -7.28
CA ALA A 225 9.85 2.36 -7.99
C ALA A 225 8.37 2.62 -8.26
N CYS A 226 7.91 2.30 -9.47
CA CYS A 226 6.51 2.34 -9.88
C CYS A 226 6.16 1.03 -10.60
N GLY A 227 5.41 0.14 -9.94
CA GLY A 227 5.07 -1.18 -10.49
C GLY A 227 4.23 -1.12 -11.77
N THR A 228 3.16 -0.33 -11.77
CA THR A 228 2.34 -0.13 -12.98
C THR A 228 3.13 0.56 -14.09
N GLY A 229 4.09 1.43 -13.73
CA GLY A 229 5.01 2.06 -14.66
C GLY A 229 5.99 1.08 -15.33
N ALA A 230 6.52 0.12 -14.60
CA ALA A 230 7.34 -0.96 -15.17
C ALA A 230 6.53 -1.84 -16.13
N CYS A 231 5.28 -2.18 -15.78
CA CYS A 231 4.36 -2.88 -16.67
C CYS A 231 4.09 -2.10 -17.97
N ALA A 232 3.72 -0.83 -17.85
CA ALA A 232 3.47 0.06 -18.98
C ALA A 232 4.72 0.21 -19.88
N THR A 233 5.91 0.27 -19.26
CA THR A 233 7.19 0.32 -19.97
C THR A 233 7.43 -0.92 -20.82
N LEU A 234 7.24 -2.13 -20.27
CA LEU A 234 7.39 -3.35 -21.05
C LEU A 234 6.40 -3.36 -22.23
N VAL A 235 5.13 -3.07 -21.96
CA VAL A 235 4.07 -3.06 -22.99
C VAL A 235 4.43 -2.10 -24.13
N ALA A 236 4.82 -0.86 -23.80
CA ALA A 236 5.25 0.11 -24.80
C ALA A 236 6.50 -0.38 -25.56
N ALA A 237 7.50 -0.92 -24.86
CA ALA A 237 8.73 -1.41 -25.48
C ALA A 237 8.48 -2.59 -26.43
N VAL A 238 7.54 -3.49 -26.10
CA VAL A 238 7.12 -4.59 -26.98
C VAL A 238 6.46 -4.04 -28.25
N LEU A 239 5.48 -3.13 -28.10
CA LEU A 239 4.73 -2.58 -29.23
C LEU A 239 5.57 -1.64 -30.12
N LEU A 240 6.61 -1.02 -29.56
CA LEU A 240 7.61 -0.27 -30.31
C LEU A 240 8.70 -1.16 -30.96
N GLY A 241 8.70 -2.47 -30.68
CA GLY A 241 9.67 -3.42 -31.22
C GLY A 241 11.03 -3.45 -30.50
N PHE A 242 11.16 -2.80 -29.35
CA PHE A 242 12.40 -2.71 -28.57
C PHE A 242 12.63 -3.88 -27.62
N SER A 243 11.57 -4.54 -27.16
CA SER A 243 11.62 -5.62 -26.16
C SER A 243 10.94 -6.90 -26.64
N ASP A 244 11.34 -8.03 -26.08
CA ASP A 244 10.53 -9.25 -26.07
C ASP A 244 9.39 -9.11 -25.05
N ASN A 245 8.50 -10.10 -25.02
CA ASN A 245 7.34 -10.13 -24.11
C ASN A 245 7.70 -10.37 -22.64
N GLU A 246 8.96 -10.58 -22.32
CA GLU A 246 9.49 -10.69 -20.97
C GLU A 246 10.80 -9.94 -20.87
N ALA A 247 10.93 -9.08 -19.86
CA ALA A 247 12.16 -8.36 -19.59
C ALA A 247 12.31 -8.04 -18.11
N THR A 248 13.56 -7.87 -17.71
CA THR A 248 13.89 -7.16 -16.47
C THR A 248 13.79 -5.66 -16.72
N VAL A 249 12.96 -4.97 -15.96
CA VAL A 249 12.87 -3.51 -15.92
C VAL A 249 13.58 -3.02 -14.66
N VAL A 250 14.70 -2.32 -14.82
CA VAL A 250 15.48 -1.74 -13.73
C VAL A 250 14.94 -0.34 -13.41
N LEU A 251 14.47 -0.16 -12.17
CA LEU A 251 14.06 1.13 -11.62
C LEU A 251 15.16 1.63 -10.65
N PRO A 252 15.14 2.90 -10.22
CA PRO A 252 16.13 3.42 -9.27
C PRO A 252 16.22 2.60 -7.96
N GLY A 253 15.09 2.03 -7.51
CA GLY A 253 14.99 1.18 -6.33
C GLY A 253 15.36 -0.29 -6.56
N GLY A 254 15.59 -0.70 -7.81
CA GLY A 254 15.99 -2.06 -8.20
C GLY A 254 15.12 -2.68 -9.30
N PRO A 255 15.37 -3.95 -9.65
CA PRO A 255 14.75 -4.60 -10.79
C PRO A 255 13.36 -5.19 -10.48
N LEU A 256 12.50 -5.20 -11.49
CA LEU A 256 11.29 -6.01 -11.57
C LEU A 256 11.34 -6.90 -12.82
N GLY A 257 10.91 -8.16 -12.69
CA GLY A 257 10.64 -9.02 -13.83
C GLY A 257 9.24 -8.77 -14.33
N ILE A 258 9.08 -8.34 -15.58
CA ILE A 258 7.77 -8.10 -16.19
C ILE A 258 7.58 -9.09 -17.33
N ASN A 259 6.43 -9.74 -17.38
CA ASN A 259 6.06 -10.70 -18.42
C ASN A 259 4.66 -10.39 -18.94
N TRP A 260 4.50 -10.30 -20.26
CA TRP A 260 3.24 -10.03 -20.95
C TRP A 260 3.04 -11.08 -22.05
N PRO A 261 2.66 -12.31 -21.68
CA PRO A 261 2.82 -13.48 -22.53
C PRO A 261 1.82 -13.50 -23.70
N ASP A 262 0.64 -12.92 -23.47
CA ASP A 262 -0.44 -12.74 -24.44
C ASP A 262 -0.70 -11.23 -24.57
N GLN A 263 -0.54 -10.68 -25.78
CA GLN A 263 -0.75 -9.25 -26.05
C GLN A 263 -2.22 -8.80 -25.90
N GLN A 264 -3.13 -9.71 -25.59
CA GLN A 264 -4.52 -9.41 -25.24
C GLN A 264 -4.83 -9.72 -23.76
N GLY A 265 -3.89 -10.34 -23.05
CA GLY A 265 -4.04 -10.80 -21.67
C GLY A 265 -3.35 -9.90 -20.65
N SER A 266 -3.24 -10.45 -19.44
CA SER A 266 -2.65 -9.78 -18.30
C SER A 266 -1.13 -9.58 -18.42
N VAL A 267 -0.65 -8.48 -17.85
CA VAL A 267 0.76 -8.27 -17.53
C VAL A 267 1.04 -8.83 -16.14
N PHE A 268 2.08 -9.63 -16.00
CA PHE A 268 2.55 -10.16 -14.73
C PHE A 268 3.79 -9.39 -14.28
N MET A 269 3.79 -8.97 -13.03
CA MET A 269 4.91 -8.29 -12.39
C MET A 269 5.45 -9.15 -11.27
N THR A 270 6.72 -9.51 -11.35
CA THR A 270 7.46 -10.23 -10.31
C THR A 270 8.50 -9.31 -9.70
N GLY A 271 8.55 -9.25 -8.38
CA GLY A 271 9.55 -8.46 -7.70
C GLY A 271 9.74 -8.86 -6.24
N PRO A 272 10.81 -8.35 -5.62
CA PRO A 272 11.06 -8.61 -4.21
C PRO A 272 10.07 -7.84 -3.32
N ALA A 273 9.90 -8.39 -2.12
CA ALA A 273 9.38 -7.73 -0.94
C ALA A 273 10.22 -8.20 0.24
N VAL A 274 10.70 -7.26 1.06
CA VAL A 274 11.70 -7.55 2.08
C VAL A 274 11.19 -7.06 3.44
N ALA A 275 11.20 -7.96 4.42
CA ALA A 275 10.98 -7.60 5.82
C ALA A 275 12.16 -6.75 6.32
N VAL A 276 11.87 -5.64 6.98
CA VAL A 276 12.89 -4.71 7.50
C VAL A 276 13.05 -4.91 9.00
N PHE A 277 11.96 -4.81 9.75
CA PHE A 277 11.92 -5.07 11.20
C PHE A 277 10.48 -5.34 11.63
N ASP A 278 10.31 -5.91 12.82
CA ASP A 278 9.02 -5.97 13.49
C ASP A 278 9.05 -5.09 14.74
N GLY A 279 7.87 -4.63 15.18
CA GLY A 279 7.78 -3.77 16.33
C GLY A 279 6.44 -3.83 17.04
N VAL A 280 6.41 -3.18 18.20
CA VAL A 280 5.20 -2.99 19.00
C VAL A 280 5.01 -1.49 19.21
N MET A 281 3.86 -0.97 18.78
CA MET A 281 3.54 0.43 18.90
C MET A 281 3.21 0.78 20.35
N ASN A 282 3.79 1.89 20.83
CA ASN A 282 3.49 2.46 22.14
C ASN A 282 1.99 2.78 22.22
N PRO A 283 1.28 2.43 23.32
CA PRO A 283 -0.11 2.80 23.53
C PRO A 283 -0.44 4.28 23.31
N GLU A 284 0.49 5.20 23.60
CA GLU A 284 0.30 6.65 23.38
C GLU A 284 0.23 7.05 21.90
N LEU A 285 0.73 6.20 21.00
CA LEU A 285 0.61 6.38 19.56
C LEU A 285 -0.66 5.71 19.00
N MET A 286 -1.50 5.09 19.82
CA MET A 286 -2.77 4.53 19.36
C MET A 286 -3.78 5.64 19.11
N PRO A 287 -4.70 5.48 18.14
CA PRO A 287 -5.73 6.48 17.91
C PRO A 287 -6.58 6.61 19.18
N GLU A 288 -6.73 7.83 19.71
CA GLU A 288 -7.65 8.09 20.81
C GLU A 288 -9.06 7.76 20.35
N GLY A 289 -9.80 6.99 21.14
CA GLY A 289 -11.19 6.66 20.80
C GLY A 289 -11.99 7.96 20.69
N ARG A 290 -12.31 8.38 19.47
CA ARG A 290 -13.22 9.50 19.25
C ARG A 290 -14.60 9.04 19.75
N PRO A 291 -15.22 9.68 20.75
CA PRO A 291 -16.63 9.42 21.02
C PRO A 291 -17.39 9.74 19.72
N PRO A 292 -18.38 8.92 19.32
CA PRO A 292 -19.05 9.07 18.04
C PRO A 292 -19.54 10.52 17.88
N GLU A 293 -19.17 11.13 16.75
CA GLU A 293 -19.61 12.48 16.39
C GLU A 293 -21.14 12.53 16.38
N MET A 294 -21.73 13.20 17.38
CA MET A 294 -23.11 13.65 17.27
C MET A 294 -23.16 14.64 16.11
N ALA A 295 -23.99 14.30 15.11
CA ALA A 295 -24.41 15.20 14.06
C ALA A 295 -24.74 16.58 14.66
N ALA A 296 -24.26 17.64 14.00
CA ALA A 296 -24.50 19.00 14.42
C ALA A 296 -26.01 19.25 14.57
N GLU A 297 -26.46 19.44 15.81
CA GLU A 297 -27.82 19.91 16.11
C GLU A 297 -27.80 21.22 16.91
N PRO A 298 -28.84 22.06 16.75
CA PRO A 298 -28.86 23.44 17.21
C PRO A 298 -29.07 23.56 18.74
N LYS A 299 -28.76 24.76 19.26
CA LYS A 299 -28.83 25.18 20.67
C LYS A 299 -30.10 24.76 21.44
N PRO A 300 -30.00 24.63 22.78
CA PRO A 300 -30.74 23.64 23.55
C PRO A 300 -32.14 24.11 23.96
N SER A 301 -33.06 23.16 24.08
CA SER A 301 -34.24 23.27 24.93
C SER A 301 -34.31 22.09 25.90
N VAL A 302 -34.60 22.43 27.15
CA VAL A 302 -34.63 21.60 28.35
C VAL A 302 -35.76 20.55 28.30
N SER A 303 -35.48 19.27 28.58
CA SER A 303 -36.17 18.49 29.64
C SER A 303 -35.57 17.11 29.93
N SER A 304 -35.53 16.84 31.24
CA SER A 304 -35.28 15.64 32.06
C SER A 304 -35.20 14.23 31.44
N ASN A 305 -34.14 13.50 31.82
CA ASN A 305 -34.08 12.03 31.92
C ASN A 305 -33.85 11.58 33.38
N PRO A 306 -34.20 10.32 33.76
CA PRO A 306 -34.19 9.79 35.14
C PRO A 306 -32.78 9.47 35.66
N PRO A 307 -32.58 9.27 36.99
CA PRO A 307 -31.34 9.64 37.65
C PRO A 307 -30.18 8.68 37.31
N GLY A 308 -29.22 9.21 36.57
CA GLY A 308 -27.87 8.64 36.45
C GLY A 308 -27.09 8.89 37.75
N LEU A 309 -26.19 7.96 38.06
CA LEU A 309 -25.22 8.04 39.16
C LEU A 309 -24.61 9.45 39.25
N ASP A 310 -24.73 10.09 40.41
CA ASP A 310 -24.14 11.40 40.65
C ASP A 310 -22.85 11.23 41.43
N CYS A 311 -21.74 11.05 40.69
CA CYS A 311 -20.39 10.95 41.26
C CYS A 311 -20.07 12.03 42.30
N ALA A 312 -20.65 13.23 42.19
CA ALA A 312 -20.36 14.33 43.10
C ALA A 312 -20.95 14.10 44.50
N ASN A 313 -22.02 13.30 44.60
CA ASN A 313 -22.72 12.98 45.84
C ASN A 313 -22.58 11.51 46.27
N ASP A 314 -22.29 10.60 45.33
CA ASP A 314 -22.27 9.14 45.55
C ASP A 314 -20.88 8.54 45.81
N CYS A 315 -19.80 9.32 45.64
CA CYS A 315 -18.41 8.84 45.76
C CYS A 315 -17.56 9.80 46.62
N LYS A 316 -16.79 9.25 47.57
CA LYS A 316 -16.05 10.03 48.60
C LYS A 316 -15.02 11.03 48.06
N GLU A 317 -14.53 10.82 46.84
CA GLU A 317 -13.53 11.68 46.18
C GLU A 317 -13.99 12.16 44.79
N GLY A 318 -15.30 12.15 44.53
CA GLY A 318 -15.87 12.45 43.20
C GLY A 318 -15.54 11.38 42.16
N CYS A 319 -15.74 11.67 40.86
CA CYS A 319 -15.41 10.77 39.73
C CYS A 319 -13.89 10.51 39.55
N ARG A 320 -13.03 10.89 40.50
CA ARG A 320 -11.56 10.73 40.38
C ARG A 320 -11.08 9.30 40.66
N GLN A 321 -11.82 8.54 41.47
CA GLN A 321 -11.54 7.15 41.81
C GLN A 321 -12.85 6.34 41.81
N PRO A 322 -13.36 5.93 40.64
CA PRO A 322 -14.67 5.25 40.51
C PRO A 322 -14.70 3.86 41.18
N ASP A 323 -13.55 3.26 41.44
CA ASP A 323 -13.34 2.03 42.22
C ASP A 323 -13.70 2.18 43.71
N ARG A 324 -13.83 3.42 44.20
CA ARG A 324 -14.22 3.76 45.58
C ARG A 324 -15.66 4.26 45.73
N CYS A 325 -16.51 4.09 44.70
CA CYS A 325 -17.94 4.38 44.81
C CYS A 325 -18.68 3.30 45.61
N LEU A 326 -19.66 3.68 46.43
CA LEU A 326 -20.27 2.87 47.50
C LEU A 326 -21.34 1.85 47.03
N ARG A 327 -21.35 1.40 45.77
CA ARG A 327 -22.32 0.39 45.29
C ARG A 327 -21.62 -0.93 44.95
N GLU A 328 -22.01 -1.99 45.65
CA GLU A 328 -21.48 -3.36 45.50
C GLU A 328 -21.56 -3.88 44.05
N GLU A 329 -22.59 -3.49 43.29
CA GLU A 329 -22.76 -3.87 41.87
C GLU A 329 -21.70 -3.26 40.95
N ALA A 330 -21.18 -2.06 41.26
CA ALA A 330 -20.13 -1.42 40.46
C ALA A 330 -18.76 -2.06 40.74
N GLN A 331 -18.50 -2.42 41.99
CA GLN A 331 -17.28 -3.13 42.39
C GLN A 331 -17.23 -4.55 41.80
N ALA A 332 -18.36 -5.26 41.75
CA ALA A 332 -18.45 -6.60 41.16
C ALA A 332 -18.13 -6.61 39.64
N ARG A 333 -18.52 -5.58 38.89
CA ARG A 333 -18.23 -5.49 37.44
C ARG A 333 -16.75 -5.20 37.17
N VAL A 334 -16.10 -4.39 38.00
CA VAL A 334 -14.67 -4.10 37.91
C VAL A 334 -13.84 -5.33 38.29
N GLN A 335 -14.24 -6.04 39.35
CA GLN A 335 -13.57 -7.27 39.79
C GLN A 335 -13.64 -8.38 38.72
N ALA A 336 -14.81 -8.61 38.12
CA ALA A 336 -14.98 -9.58 37.03
C ALA A 336 -14.16 -9.25 35.77
N PHE A 337 -13.95 -7.96 35.49
CA PHE A 337 -13.11 -7.50 34.39
C PHE A 337 -11.62 -7.74 34.67
N LEU A 338 -11.17 -7.52 35.91
CA LEU A 338 -9.78 -7.73 36.32
C LEU A 338 -9.41 -9.22 36.45
N GLU A 339 -10.36 -10.07 36.84
CA GLU A 339 -10.15 -11.52 36.98
C GLU A 339 -10.14 -12.28 35.65
N SER A 340 -10.72 -11.72 34.59
CA SER A 340 -10.86 -12.41 33.30
C SER A 340 -9.70 -12.21 32.32
N THR A 341 -8.76 -11.31 32.60
CA THR A 341 -7.64 -11.04 31.67
C THR A 341 -6.36 -10.69 32.41
N SER A 342 -5.43 -11.65 32.56
CA SER A 342 -4.10 -11.34 33.10
C SER A 342 -3.30 -10.57 32.03
N LEU A 343 -2.76 -9.41 32.41
CA LEU A 343 -1.95 -8.56 31.54
C LEU A 343 -0.75 -9.34 30.97
N ASP A 344 -0.17 -10.24 31.77
CA ASP A 344 0.95 -11.10 31.40
C ASP A 344 0.58 -12.10 30.29
N SER A 345 -0.64 -12.65 30.30
CA SER A 345 -1.12 -13.55 29.24
C SER A 345 -1.25 -12.83 27.90
N MET A 346 -1.68 -11.56 27.90
CA MET A 346 -1.78 -10.75 26.68
C MET A 346 -0.40 -10.31 26.16
N ILE A 347 0.53 -10.01 27.06
CA ILE A 347 1.91 -9.66 26.69
C ILE A 347 2.65 -10.88 26.13
N ASN A 348 2.47 -12.06 26.72
CA ASN A 348 3.10 -13.30 26.24
C ASN A 348 2.54 -13.75 24.87
N LEU A 349 1.22 -13.68 24.66
CA LEU A 349 0.62 -13.98 23.35
C LEU A 349 1.14 -13.05 22.24
N ALA A 350 1.38 -11.79 22.58
CA ALA A 350 2.00 -10.84 21.66
C ALA A 350 3.48 -11.22 21.39
N GLY A 351 4.27 -11.47 22.43
CA GLY A 351 5.67 -11.89 22.29
C GLY A 351 5.85 -13.12 21.40
N ASP A 352 5.05 -14.16 21.65
CA ASP A 352 5.14 -15.45 20.95
C ASP A 352 4.85 -15.32 19.44
N SER A 353 3.85 -14.50 19.06
CA SER A 353 3.52 -14.26 17.64
C SER A 353 4.68 -13.57 16.90
N LEU A 354 5.37 -12.64 17.55
CA LEU A 354 6.51 -11.95 16.97
C LEU A 354 7.66 -12.93 16.71
N GLU A 355 8.01 -13.71 17.73
CA GLU A 355 9.10 -14.69 17.69
C GLU A 355 8.86 -15.76 16.63
N GLN A 356 7.64 -16.29 16.53
CA GLN A 356 7.27 -17.26 15.50
C GLN A 356 7.48 -16.72 14.09
N ARG A 357 7.07 -15.48 13.81
CA ARG A 357 7.31 -14.85 12.49
C ARG A 357 8.79 -14.70 12.19
N THR A 358 9.58 -14.26 13.17
CA THR A 358 11.03 -14.11 13.01
C THR A 358 11.71 -15.46 12.72
N LEU A 359 11.31 -16.52 13.41
CA LEU A 359 11.84 -17.88 13.19
C LEU A 359 11.47 -18.42 11.80
N SER A 360 10.22 -18.29 11.39
CA SER A 360 9.72 -18.73 10.07
C SER A 360 10.43 -18.08 8.90
N ARG A 361 10.91 -16.83 9.06
CA ARG A 361 11.74 -16.14 8.06
C ARG A 361 13.15 -16.73 8.02
N THR A 362 13.79 -16.86 9.18
CA THR A 362 15.17 -17.36 9.31
C THR A 362 15.34 -18.76 8.72
N GLN A 363 14.34 -19.64 8.88
CA GLN A 363 14.37 -20.99 8.33
C GLN A 363 14.29 -21.03 6.80
N ARG A 364 13.64 -20.05 6.16
CA ARG A 364 13.50 -19.97 4.70
C ARG A 364 14.78 -19.47 4.03
N ASP A 365 15.38 -18.42 4.59
CA ASP A 365 16.62 -17.85 4.04
C ASP A 365 17.80 -18.83 4.15
N GLY A 366 17.73 -19.81 5.06
CA GLY A 366 18.72 -20.88 5.19
C GLY A 366 18.56 -22.08 4.24
N GLN A 367 17.51 -22.12 3.42
CA GLN A 367 17.24 -23.21 2.46
C GLN A 367 17.46 -22.82 0.98
N SER A 368 17.98 -21.62 0.72
CA SER A 368 18.22 -21.09 -0.64
C SER A 368 19.64 -21.37 -1.15
#